data_AF-A0A1V9ZJC6-F1
#
_entry.id   AF-A0A1V9ZJC6-F1
#
_cell.length_a   1.000
_cell.length_b   1.000
_cell.length_c   1.000
_cell.angle_alpha   90.00
_cell.angle_beta   90.00
_cell.angle_gamma   90.00
#
_symmetry.space_group_name_H-M   'P 1'
#
loop_
_entity.id
_entity.type
_entity.pdbx_description
1 polymer ?
#
loop_
_entity_poly.entity_id
_entity_poly.type
_entity_poly.pdbx_seq_one_letter_code
_entity_poly.pdbx_strand_id
1 'polypeptide(L)'
;MEIASDVRELLVGLKEPNTVAEQQVFEEIQDKHQEFCDFMHKFLARVADLALALSPEARVFFYQLQRSIYQDWTSTITECAFFSSPSSPATLACKLARYESVADQCMGSPSEELSQCSCKLIETNSNPSLEQCLKLYEQHLHHAH
;
A
#
# COMPACT_ATOMS: atom_id res chain seq x y z
N MET A 1 10.67 -1.18 6.73
CA MET A 1 10.24 -2.40 6.00
C MET A 1 10.96 -2.36 4.67
N GLU A 2 11.70 -3.40 4.34
CA GLU A 2 12.34 -3.56 3.04
C GLU A 2 11.31 -4.13 2.06
N ILE A 3 11.17 -3.51 0.90
CA ILE A 3 10.23 -3.90 -0.17
C ILE A 3 11.10 -4.51 -1.26
N ALA A 4 10.80 -5.74 -1.68
CA ALA A 4 11.49 -6.35 -2.81
C ALA A 4 11.34 -5.46 -4.05
N SER A 5 12.42 -5.16 -4.76
CA SER A 5 12.37 -4.33 -5.97
C SER A 5 12.06 -5.15 -7.22
N ASP A 6 12.37 -6.44 -7.21
CA ASP A 6 12.13 -7.36 -8.33
C ASP A 6 10.89 -8.23 -8.05
N VAL A 7 9.98 -8.29 -9.03
CA VAL A 7 8.80 -9.17 -8.97
C VAL A 7 9.22 -10.65 -8.88
N ARG A 8 10.38 -11.03 -9.41
CA ARG A 8 10.92 -12.40 -9.28
C ARG A 8 11.31 -12.74 -7.85
N GLU A 9 11.85 -11.77 -7.11
CA GLU A 9 12.15 -11.93 -5.69
C GLU A 9 10.86 -11.97 -4.86
N LEU A 10 9.85 -11.22 -5.29
CA LEU A 10 8.52 -11.22 -4.69
C LEU A 10 7.76 -12.53 -4.94
N LEU A 11 7.90 -13.12 -6.12
CA LEU A 11 7.16 -14.28 -6.62
C LEU A 11 8.06 -15.51 -6.76
N VAL A 12 8.58 -15.97 -5.62
CA VAL A 12 9.38 -17.18 -5.55
C VAL A 12 8.60 -18.36 -6.15
N GLY A 13 9.11 -18.91 -7.26
CA GLY A 13 8.50 -20.05 -7.95
C GLY A 13 7.62 -19.70 -9.16
N LEU A 14 7.58 -18.44 -9.61
CA LEU A 14 7.01 -18.12 -10.91
C LEU A 14 7.77 -18.87 -12.01
N LYS A 15 7.04 -19.62 -12.84
CA LYS A 15 7.64 -20.30 -14.00
C LYS A 15 8.19 -19.24 -14.94
N GLU A 16 9.38 -19.48 -15.50
CA GLU A 16 9.90 -18.57 -16.53
C GLU A 16 8.88 -18.43 -17.67
N PRO A 17 8.60 -17.20 -18.14
CA PRO A 17 7.72 -16.97 -19.28
C PRO A 17 8.28 -17.73 -20.49
N ASN A 18 7.44 -18.56 -21.12
CA ASN A 18 7.85 -19.45 -22.21
C ASN A 18 7.41 -18.91 -23.58
N THR A 19 6.66 -17.80 -23.61
CA THR A 19 6.18 -17.13 -24.81
C THR A 19 6.45 -15.63 -24.77
N VAL A 20 6.53 -14.99 -25.94
CA VAL A 20 6.72 -13.53 -26.06
C VAL A 20 5.59 -12.76 -25.38
N ALA A 21 4.36 -13.26 -25.46
CA ALA A 21 3.20 -12.65 -24.80
C ALA A 21 3.29 -12.72 -23.27
N GLU A 22 3.71 -13.86 -22.72
CA GLU A 22 3.95 -14.01 -21.27
C GLU A 22 5.11 -13.12 -20.79
N GLN A 23 6.17 -13.01 -21.58
CA GLN A 23 7.30 -12.13 -21.28
C GLN A 23 6.87 -10.65 -21.26
N GLN A 24 6.05 -10.23 -22.22
CA GLN A 24 5.53 -8.87 -22.27
C GLN A 24 4.63 -8.55 -21.06
N VAL A 25 3.72 -9.46 -20.70
CA VAL A 25 2.88 -9.30 -19.50
C VAL A 25 3.74 -9.24 -18.23
N PHE A 26 4.80 -10.05 -18.15
CA PHE A 26 5.73 -10.03 -17.03
C PHE A 26 6.46 -8.68 -16.92
N GLU A 27 6.94 -8.12 -18.03
CA GLU A 27 7.56 -6.80 -18.08
C GLU A 27 6.58 -5.70 -17.65
N GLU A 28 5.33 -5.74 -18.10
CA GLU A 28 4.30 -4.79 -17.68
C GLU A 28 3.98 -4.89 -16.16
N ILE A 29 3.98 -6.10 -15.60
CA ILE A 29 3.84 -6.30 -14.14
C ILE A 29 5.06 -5.76 -13.39
N GLN A 30 6.27 -5.96 -13.91
CA GLN A 30 7.51 -5.42 -13.32
C GLN A 30 7.51 -3.89 -13.32
N ASP A 31 7.11 -3.25 -14.42
CA ASP A 31 6.99 -1.80 -14.50
C ASP A 31 5.99 -1.27 -13.46
N LYS A 32 4.84 -1.92 -13.31
CA LYS A 32 3.86 -1.57 -12.28
C LYS A 32 4.39 -1.79 -10.87
N HIS A 33 5.21 -2.81 -10.64
CA HIS A 33 5.86 -3.02 -9.36
C HIS A 33 6.86 -1.91 -9.03
N GLN A 34 7.62 -1.44 -10.02
CA GLN A 34 8.52 -0.32 -9.83
C GLN A 34 7.76 0.97 -9.47
N GLU A 35 6.65 1.27 -10.15
CA GLU A 35 5.78 2.40 -9.79
C GLU A 35 5.28 2.30 -8.33
N PHE A 36 4.89 1.10 -7.89
CA PHE A 36 4.52 0.85 -6.50
C PHE A 36 5.68 1.08 -5.52
N CYS A 37 6.87 0.61 -5.85
CA CYS A 37 8.07 0.83 -5.03
C CYS A 37 8.36 2.32 -4.88
N ASP A 38 8.27 3.09 -5.96
CA ASP A 38 8.47 4.55 -5.94
C ASP A 38 7.41 5.24 -5.09
N PHE A 39 6.14 4.83 -5.22
CA PHE A 39 5.04 5.31 -4.36
C PHE A 39 5.34 5.05 -2.88
N MET A 40 5.70 3.81 -2.52
CA MET A 40 5.98 3.45 -1.13
C MET A 40 7.17 4.21 -0.56
N HIS A 41 8.22 4.44 -1.35
CA HIS A 41 9.35 5.27 -0.93
C HIS A 41 8.92 6.71 -0.64
N LYS A 42 8.13 7.32 -1.52
CA LYS A 42 7.60 8.68 -1.33
C LYS A 42 6.68 8.75 -0.11
N PHE A 43 5.80 7.77 0.06
CA PHE A 43 4.91 7.66 1.22
C PHE A 43 5.70 7.60 2.53
N LEU A 44 6.70 6.72 2.58
CA LEU A 44 7.55 6.57 3.77
C LEU A 44 8.36 7.82 4.08
N ALA A 45 8.87 8.50 3.07
CA ALA A 45 9.55 9.77 3.26
C ALA A 45 8.62 10.82 3.88
N ARG A 46 7.38 10.96 3.38
CA ARG A 46 6.38 11.87 3.96
C ARG A 46 6.03 11.53 5.41
N VAL A 47 5.84 10.25 5.73
CA VAL A 47 5.57 9.82 7.11
C VAL A 47 6.78 10.10 8.02
N ALA A 48 8.00 9.89 7.52
CA ALA A 48 9.22 10.18 8.26
C ALA A 48 9.38 11.68 8.54
N ASP A 49 9.09 12.54 7.55
CA ASP A 49 9.12 14.00 7.70
C ASP A 49 8.13 14.48 8.78
N LEU A 50 6.98 13.81 8.90
CA LEU A 50 5.97 14.10 9.91
C LEU A 50 6.22 13.40 11.25
N ALA A 51 7.18 12.47 11.34
CA ALA A 51 7.30 11.55 12.47
C ALA A 51 7.38 12.26 13.83
N LEU A 52 8.11 13.38 13.93
CA LEU A 52 8.24 14.14 15.17
C LEU A 52 6.95 14.87 15.58
N ALA A 53 6.12 15.26 14.60
CA ALA A 53 4.84 15.93 14.84
C ALA A 53 3.69 14.94 15.11
N LEU A 54 3.84 13.68 14.71
CA LEU A 54 2.83 12.64 14.90
C LEU A 54 2.80 12.12 16.34
N SER A 55 1.58 11.89 16.85
CA SER A 55 1.35 11.13 18.08
C SER A 55 1.85 9.68 17.94
N PRO A 56 2.17 9.00 19.05
CA PRO A 56 2.51 7.57 19.02
C PRO A 56 1.46 6.72 18.30
N GLU A 57 0.18 7.02 18.51
CA GLU A 57 -0.96 6.36 17.88
C GLU A 57 -0.97 6.56 16.37
N ALA A 58 -0.72 7.78 15.90
CA ALA A 58 -0.64 8.08 14.48
C ALA A 58 0.55 7.39 13.80
N ARG A 59 1.69 7.29 14.48
CA ARG A 59 2.84 6.51 13.97
C ARG A 59 2.51 5.04 13.82
N VAL A 60 1.79 4.45 14.79
CA VAL A 60 1.31 3.06 14.71
C VAL A 60 0.32 2.91 13.55
N PHE A 61 -0.60 3.86 13.37
CA PHE A 61 -1.53 3.85 12.25
C PHE A 61 -0.81 3.83 10.89
N PHE A 62 0.14 4.74 10.65
CA PHE A 62 0.86 4.80 9.38
C PHE A 62 1.72 3.54 9.14
N TYR A 63 2.29 2.97 10.20
CA TYR A 63 2.98 1.69 10.11
C TYR A 63 2.04 0.54 9.70
N GLN A 64 0.83 0.47 10.27
CA GLN A 64 -0.14 -0.55 9.89
C GLN A 64 -0.66 -0.32 8.47
N LEU A 65 -0.95 0.93 8.08
CA LEU A 65 -1.35 1.29 6.73
C LEU A 65 -0.30 0.86 5.70
N GLN A 66 0.98 1.13 5.98
CA GLN A 66 2.10 0.68 5.15
C GLN A 66 2.11 -0.84 4.96
N ARG A 67 1.92 -1.61 6.05
CA ARG A 67 1.88 -3.07 6.00
C ARG A 67 0.70 -3.59 5.20
N SER A 68 -0.49 -3.02 5.42
CA SER A 68 -1.72 -3.43 4.72
C SER A 68 -1.62 -3.17 3.22
N ILE A 69 -1.08 -2.00 2.82
CA ILE A 69 -0.82 -1.69 1.41
C ILE A 69 0.14 -2.70 0.79
N TYR A 70 1.25 -3.00 1.46
CA TYR A 70 2.24 -3.94 0.95
C TYR A 70 1.66 -5.36 0.83
N GLN A 71 0.94 -5.83 1.85
CA GLN A 71 0.30 -7.14 1.83
C GLN A 71 -0.74 -7.25 0.70
N ASP A 72 -1.61 -6.26 0.54
CA ASP A 72 -2.62 -6.22 -0.54
C ASP A 72 -1.96 -6.20 -1.92
N TRP A 73 -0.87 -5.43 -2.07
CA TRP A 73 -0.09 -5.40 -3.30
C TRP A 73 0.53 -6.75 -3.63
N THR A 74 1.21 -7.39 -2.67
CA THR A 74 1.84 -8.70 -2.88
C THR A 74 0.83 -9.78 -3.25
N SER A 75 -0.35 -9.79 -2.61
CA SER A 75 -1.45 -10.68 -2.98
C SER A 75 -1.93 -10.43 -4.40
N THR A 76 -2.14 -9.16 -4.76
CA THR A 76 -2.64 -8.79 -6.09
C THR A 76 -1.64 -9.11 -7.20
N ILE A 77 -0.35 -8.81 -7.01
CA ILE A 77 0.71 -9.17 -7.96
C ILE A 77 0.78 -10.70 -8.13
N THR A 78 0.69 -11.46 -7.04
CA THR A 78 0.69 -12.93 -7.09
C THR A 78 -0.49 -13.42 -7.94
N GLU A 79 -1.69 -12.90 -7.69
CA GLU A 79 -2.86 -13.28 -8.47
C GLU A 79 -2.70 -12.92 -9.96
N CYS A 80 -2.18 -11.72 -10.24
CA CYS A 80 -1.94 -11.23 -11.59
C CYS A 80 -0.94 -12.10 -12.37
N ALA A 81 0.13 -12.55 -11.70
CA ALA A 81 1.21 -13.30 -12.32
C ALA A 81 0.89 -14.81 -12.48
N PHE A 82 0.12 -15.41 -11.56
CA PHE A 82 -0.20 -16.85 -11.63
C PHE A 82 -1.50 -17.16 -12.39
N PHE A 83 -2.52 -16.28 -12.32
CA PHE A 83 -3.82 -16.56 -12.94
C PHE A 83 -3.98 -16.02 -14.37
N SER A 84 -2.94 -15.36 -14.92
CA SER A 84 -2.86 -14.94 -16.34
C SER A 84 -4.17 -14.31 -16.87
N SER A 85 -4.81 -13.45 -16.07
CA SER A 85 -5.98 -12.72 -16.55
C SER A 85 -5.51 -11.62 -17.50
N PRO A 86 -6.11 -11.43 -18.69
CA PRO A 86 -5.77 -10.35 -19.63
C PRO A 86 -6.01 -8.94 -19.03
N SER A 87 -6.54 -8.85 -17.82
CA SER A 87 -6.74 -7.61 -17.07
C SER A 87 -5.64 -7.30 -16.02
N SER A 88 -4.59 -8.13 -15.92
CA SER A 88 -3.64 -8.05 -14.80
C SER A 88 -2.92 -6.70 -14.63
N PRO A 89 -2.40 -6.02 -15.68
CA PRO A 89 -1.70 -4.75 -15.50
C PRO A 89 -2.68 -3.61 -15.16
N ALA A 90 -3.90 -3.66 -15.70
CA ALA A 90 -4.96 -2.71 -15.38
C ALA A 90 -5.41 -2.84 -13.92
N THR A 91 -5.51 -4.05 -13.39
CA THR A 91 -5.79 -4.29 -11.97
C THR A 91 -4.73 -3.69 -11.06
N LEU A 92 -3.44 -3.87 -11.39
CA LEU A 92 -2.33 -3.27 -10.65
C LEU A 92 -2.35 -1.74 -10.70
N ALA A 93 -2.61 -1.15 -11.87
CA ALA A 93 -2.76 0.29 -12.00
C ALA A 93 -3.92 0.85 -11.15
N CYS A 94 -5.08 0.17 -11.15
CA CYS A 94 -6.22 0.54 -10.31
C CYS A 94 -5.90 0.45 -8.81
N LYS A 95 -5.17 -0.59 -8.37
CA LYS A 95 -4.72 -0.72 -6.98
C LYS A 95 -3.77 0.40 -6.59
N LEU A 96 -2.79 0.71 -7.44
CA LEU A 96 -1.83 1.78 -7.18
C LEU A 96 -2.52 3.14 -7.03
N ALA A 97 -3.42 3.49 -7.96
CA ALA A 97 -4.22 4.72 -7.88
C ALA A 97 -5.07 4.78 -6.60
N ARG A 98 -5.62 3.63 -6.15
CA ARG A 98 -6.33 3.55 -4.88
C ARG A 98 -5.40 3.82 -3.70
N TYR A 99 -4.20 3.26 -3.68
CA TYR A 99 -3.25 3.48 -2.59
C TYR A 99 -2.79 4.93 -2.52
N GLU A 100 -2.51 5.56 -3.66
CA GLU A 100 -2.18 6.98 -3.74
C GLU A 100 -3.31 7.84 -3.18
N SER A 101 -4.56 7.57 -3.58
CA SER A 101 -5.72 8.29 -3.08
C SER A 101 -5.89 8.13 -1.56
N VAL A 102 -5.74 6.92 -1.03
CA VAL A 102 -5.82 6.66 0.42
C VAL A 102 -4.69 7.38 1.16
N ALA A 103 -3.47 7.29 0.65
CA ALA A 103 -2.30 7.93 1.23
C ALA A 103 -2.49 9.46 1.30
N ASP A 104 -3.00 10.07 0.22
CA ASP A 104 -3.30 11.50 0.19
C ASP A 104 -4.45 11.90 1.10
N GLN A 105 -5.51 11.09 1.22
CA GLN A 105 -6.60 11.35 2.19
C GLN A 105 -6.12 11.29 3.64
N CYS A 106 -5.21 10.36 3.95
CA CYS A 106 -4.63 10.24 5.30
C CYS A 106 -3.55 11.31 5.57
N MET A 107 -3.00 11.95 4.54
CA MET A 107 -1.86 12.89 4.67
C MET A 107 -2.13 14.33 4.19
N GLY A 108 -3.31 14.67 3.67
CA GLY A 108 -3.67 16.03 3.21
C GLY A 108 -4.96 16.51 3.87
N SER A 109 -5.11 17.77 4.34
CA SER A 109 -4.27 18.98 4.24
C SER A 109 -3.72 19.44 5.61
N PRO A 110 -2.70 20.33 5.66
CA PRO A 110 -2.18 20.94 6.90
C PRO A 110 -3.16 21.97 7.49
N SER A 111 -4.38 21.54 7.78
CA SER A 111 -5.35 22.30 8.57
C SER A 111 -5.50 21.56 9.89
N GLU A 112 -4.62 21.90 10.85
CA GLU A 112 -4.72 21.73 12.31
C GLU A 112 -5.13 20.38 12.95
N GLU A 113 -5.60 19.37 12.22
CA GLU A 113 -6.29 18.20 12.80
C GLU A 113 -5.44 16.93 12.94
N LEU A 114 -4.26 16.87 12.31
CA LEU A 114 -3.34 15.72 12.47
C LEU A 114 -2.80 15.57 13.92
N SER A 115 -2.96 16.61 14.76
CA SER A 115 -2.66 16.60 16.20
C SER A 115 -3.66 15.75 17.02
N GLN A 116 -4.85 15.44 16.47
CA GLN A 116 -5.93 14.74 17.19
C GLN A 116 -6.21 13.33 16.67
N CYS A 117 -5.29 12.72 15.94
CA CYS A 117 -5.41 11.31 15.54
C CYS A 117 -5.16 10.39 16.75
N SER A 118 -6.18 10.25 17.60
CA SER A 118 -6.25 9.23 18.66
C SER A 118 -6.87 7.98 18.05
N CYS A 119 -6.11 7.27 17.20
CA CYS A 119 -6.52 5.94 16.75
C CYS A 119 -6.70 5.06 17.98
N LYS A 120 -7.94 4.65 18.28
CA LYS A 120 -8.18 3.64 19.31
C LYS A 120 -7.35 2.42 18.92
N LEU A 121 -6.41 2.07 19.81
CA LEU A 121 -5.43 0.99 19.71
C LEU A 121 -5.86 -0.08 18.69
N ILE A 122 -5.29 -0.01 17.49
CA ILE A 122 -5.17 -1.17 16.65
C ILE A 122 -4.30 -2.12 17.47
N GLU A 123 -4.92 -3.18 18.01
CA GLU A 123 -4.18 -4.22 18.72
C GLU A 123 -3.01 -4.66 17.83
N THR A 124 -1.80 -4.56 18.36
CA THR A 124 -0.52 -4.80 17.65
C THR A 124 -0.39 -6.20 17.04
N ASN A 125 -1.35 -7.09 17.29
CA ASN A 125 -1.40 -8.47 16.81
C ASN A 125 -2.43 -8.74 15.70
N SER A 126 -3.24 -7.75 15.32
CA SER A 126 -4.21 -7.89 14.24
C SER A 126 -3.62 -7.28 12.98
N ASN A 127 -3.33 -8.08 11.94
CA ASN A 127 -2.97 -7.58 10.60
C ASN A 127 -4.26 -7.04 9.94
N PRO A 128 -4.57 -5.75 10.02
CA PRO A 128 -5.86 -5.25 9.57
C PRO A 128 -5.83 -5.15 8.04
N SER A 129 -6.95 -5.45 7.37
CA SER A 129 -7.07 -5.18 5.95
C SER A 129 -7.06 -3.66 5.68
N LEU A 130 -6.73 -3.26 4.45
CA LEU A 130 -6.77 -1.85 4.04
C LEU A 130 -8.15 -1.20 4.33
N GLU A 131 -9.23 -1.96 4.11
CA GLU A 131 -10.60 -1.50 4.37
C GLU A 131 -10.88 -1.32 5.87
N GLN A 132 -10.26 -2.11 6.73
CA GLN A 132 -10.35 -1.94 8.17
C GLN A 132 -9.58 -0.69 8.62
N CYS A 133 -8.39 -0.44 8.07
CA CYS A 133 -7.65 0.80 8.33
C CYS A 133 -8.46 2.04 7.92
N LEU A 134 -9.10 2.01 6.75
CA LEU A 134 -9.94 3.10 6.26
C LEU A 134 -11.18 3.33 7.13
N LYS A 135 -11.90 2.28 7.50
CA LYS A 135 -13.07 2.39 8.40
C LYS A 135 -12.71 3.00 9.75
N LEU A 136 -11.54 2.65 10.29
CA LEU A 136 -11.06 3.24 11.55
C LEU A 136 -10.79 4.74 11.39
N TYR A 137 -10.14 5.14 10.29
CA TYR A 137 -9.89 6.55 9.98
C TYR A 137 -11.21 7.34 9.85
N GLU A 138 -12.18 6.82 9.09
CA GLU A 138 -13.50 7.44 8.91
C GLU A 138 -14.29 7.56 10.22
N GLN A 139 -14.26 6.52 11.07
CA GLN A 139 -14.90 6.56 12.39
C GLN A 139 -14.29 7.64 13.29
N HIS A 140 -13.00 7.93 13.17
CA HIS A 140 -12.35 8.99 13.94
C HIS A 140 -12.74 10.38 13.46
N LEU A 141 -12.81 10.62 12.15
CA LEU A 141 -13.27 11.89 11.58
C LEU A 141 -14.69 12.24 12.06
N HIS A 142 -15.59 11.25 12.15
CA HIS A 142 -16.95 11.47 12.62
C HIS A 142 -17.08 11.78 14.12
N HIS A 143 -16.08 11.47 14.92
CA HIS A 143 -16.07 11.71 16.37
C HIS A 143 -15.39 13.03 16.77
N ALA A 144 -14.73 13.72 15.84
CA ALA A 144 -14.00 14.97 16.07
C ALA A 144 -14.83 16.25 15.80
N HIS A 145 -16.10 16.10 15.40
CA HIS A 145 -17.11 17.18 15.27
C HIS A 145 -18.08 17.18 16.46
#